data_AF-M4CV72-F1
#
_entry.id   AF-M4CV72-F1
#
_cell.length_a   1.000
_cell.length_b   1.000
_cell.length_c   1.000
_cell.angle_alpha   90.00
_cell.angle_beta   90.00
_cell.angle_gamma   90.00
#
_symmetry.space_group_name_H-M   'P 1'
#
loop_
_entity.id
_entity.type
_entity.pdbx_description
1 polymer ?
#
loop_
_entity_poly.entity_id
_entity_poly.type
_entity_poly.pdbx_seq_one_letter_code
_entity_poly.pdbx_strand_id
1 'polypeptide(L)'
;MQVNLKMGLDYSYSQPSQSDDLFGNSDDGGYSETEDLIRRDQAELQARSQVQYPPQPEVEFGFPQTCYCGATPLLATATTRNDPGRRYYTCENVDDGECHVWKWWDVAVMEEMRARDRHVLQLAEKVENLSLYSDYETDQRLARVEKFVSDIGKEQSKFRQGFEYFVVVMIVVTVLVAILFTVK
;
A
#
# COMPACT_ATOMS: atom_id res chain seq x y z
N MET A 1 38.19 31.13 -26.72
CA MET A 1 37.23 30.06 -27.07
C MET A 1 37.99 28.75 -27.15
N GLN A 2 37.80 27.87 -26.17
CA GLN A 2 38.05 26.42 -26.25
C GLN A 2 37.45 25.82 -24.98
N VAL A 3 36.28 25.20 -25.11
CA VAL A 3 35.72 24.33 -24.07
C VAL A 3 36.05 22.90 -24.46
N ASN A 4 36.89 22.25 -23.65
CA ASN A 4 37.21 20.83 -23.75
C ASN A 4 35.99 20.07 -23.22
N LEU A 5 35.18 19.45 -24.08
CA LEU A 5 34.20 18.45 -23.65
C LEU A 5 34.93 17.12 -23.48
N LYS A 6 35.14 16.70 -22.22
CA LYS A 6 35.64 15.37 -21.90
C LYS A 6 34.57 14.53 -21.21
N MET A 7 34.33 13.37 -21.83
CA MET A 7 33.74 12.13 -21.30
C MET A 7 32.27 12.14 -20.89
N GLY A 8 31.39 11.89 -21.87
CA GLY A 8 30.23 11.03 -21.62
C GLY A 8 30.69 9.58 -21.71
N LEU A 9 30.66 8.86 -20.58
CA LEU A 9 30.85 7.40 -20.57
C LEU A 9 29.54 6.77 -21.05
N ASP A 10 29.56 6.20 -22.26
CA ASP A 10 28.48 5.33 -22.74
C ASP A 10 28.46 4.07 -21.88
N TYR A 11 27.52 4.00 -20.94
CA TYR A 11 27.23 2.79 -20.19
C TYR A 11 26.43 1.84 -21.08
N SER A 12 27.14 1.01 -21.84
CA SER A 12 26.54 -0.12 -22.56
C SER A 12 26.31 -1.27 -21.56
N TYR A 13 25.07 -1.41 -21.09
CA TYR A 13 24.67 -2.54 -20.26
C TYR A 13 24.44 -3.76 -21.15
N SER A 14 25.38 -4.70 -21.14
CA SER A 14 25.17 -6.02 -21.75
C SER A 14 24.46 -6.91 -20.74
N GLN A 15 23.16 -7.09 -20.94
CA GLN A 15 22.32 -7.95 -20.10
C GLN A 15 22.82 -9.40 -20.24
N PRO A 16 23.27 -10.07 -19.15
CA PRO A 16 23.68 -11.46 -19.24
C PRO A 16 22.46 -12.31 -19.60
N SER A 17 22.59 -13.15 -20.62
CA SER A 17 21.56 -14.10 -21.03
C SER A 17 21.29 -15.06 -19.88
N GLN A 18 20.04 -15.08 -19.40
CA GLN A 18 19.55 -16.10 -18.47
C GLN A 18 19.69 -17.46 -19.16
N SER A 19 20.61 -18.28 -18.67
CA SER A 19 20.67 -19.70 -19.02
C SER A 19 19.62 -20.44 -18.18
N ASP A 20 18.65 -21.06 -18.85
CA ASP A 20 17.51 -21.79 -18.29
C ASP A 20 17.87 -23.14 -17.62
N ASP A 21 19.12 -23.32 -17.20
CA ASP A 21 19.59 -24.58 -16.60
C ASP A 21 19.56 -24.53 -15.05
N LEU A 22 18.54 -23.89 -14.46
CA LEU A 22 18.39 -23.75 -13.00
C LEU A 22 17.28 -24.65 -12.43
N PHE A 23 17.04 -25.81 -13.03
CA PHE A 23 16.23 -26.88 -12.44
C PHE A 23 16.97 -28.23 -12.54
N GLY A 24 18.24 -28.23 -12.13
CA GLY A 24 18.96 -29.44 -11.79
C GLY A 24 18.60 -29.88 -10.38
N ASN A 25 17.53 -30.67 -10.23
CA ASN A 25 17.23 -31.43 -9.01
C ASN A 25 18.47 -32.28 -8.63
N SER A 26 19.29 -31.77 -7.71
CA SER A 26 20.38 -32.50 -7.10
C SER A 26 20.27 -32.28 -5.59
N ASP A 27 19.78 -33.29 -4.89
CA ASP A 27 19.72 -33.37 -3.43
C ASP A 27 21.15 -33.52 -2.84
N ASP A 28 21.99 -32.48 -2.96
CA ASP A 28 23.29 -32.42 -2.29
C ASP A 28 23.52 -31.03 -1.66
N GLY A 29 23.91 -31.05 -0.40
CA GLY A 29 23.74 -29.96 0.53
C GLY A 29 24.75 -28.82 0.41
N GLY A 30 24.31 -27.65 0.86
CA GLY A 30 25.18 -26.74 1.63
C GLY A 30 25.41 -25.35 1.04
N TYR A 31 25.17 -25.13 -0.26
CA TYR A 31 25.34 -23.79 -0.84
C TYR A 31 24.27 -23.51 -1.90
N SER A 32 23.42 -22.54 -1.62
CA SER A 32 22.52 -21.95 -2.60
C SER A 32 23.08 -20.58 -2.99
N GLU A 33 23.55 -20.45 -4.23
CA GLU A 33 24.13 -19.20 -4.74
C GLU A 33 23.15 -18.02 -4.58
N THR A 34 21.84 -18.28 -4.71
CA THR A 34 20.80 -17.27 -4.51
C THR A 34 20.67 -16.83 -3.05
N GLU A 35 20.80 -17.75 -2.09
CA GLU A 35 20.78 -17.41 -0.66
C GLU A 35 22.00 -16.57 -0.25
N ASP A 36 23.16 -16.84 -0.84
CA ASP A 36 24.39 -16.05 -0.60
C ASP A 36 24.31 -14.64 -1.20
N LEU A 37 23.68 -14.50 -2.37
CA LEU A 37 23.41 -13.19 -2.96
C LEU A 37 22.44 -12.38 -2.09
N ILE A 38 21.35 -13.00 -1.63
CA ILE A 38 20.37 -12.37 -0.73
C ILE A 38 21.04 -11.95 0.59
N ARG A 39 21.87 -12.81 1.17
CA ARG A 39 22.59 -12.52 2.42
C ARG A 39 23.55 -11.34 2.27
N ARG A 40 24.30 -11.26 1.16
CA ARG A 40 25.19 -10.12 0.89
C ARG A 40 24.42 -8.83 0.71
N ASP A 41 23.33 -8.85 -0.05
CA ASP A 41 22.50 -7.66 -0.26
C ASP A 41 21.89 -7.18 1.07
N GLN A 42 21.41 -8.10 1.92
CA GLN A 42 20.98 -7.78 3.28
C GLN A 42 22.09 -7.16 4.14
N ALA A 43 23.33 -7.67 4.06
CA ALA A 43 24.47 -7.11 4.78
C ALA A 43 24.86 -5.72 4.25
N GLU A 44 24.81 -5.49 2.95
CA GLU A 44 25.03 -4.17 2.35
C GLU A 44 23.94 -3.16 2.72
N LEU A 45 22.67 -3.59 2.78
CA LEU A 45 21.54 -2.77 3.25
C LEU A 45 21.69 -2.41 4.73
N GLN A 46 22.12 -3.35 5.58
CA GLN A 46 22.41 -3.09 7.00
C GLN A 46 23.61 -2.16 7.18
N ALA A 47 24.66 -2.31 6.36
CA ALA A 47 25.81 -1.40 6.38
C ALA A 47 25.44 0.01 5.89
N ARG A 48 24.58 0.12 4.87
CA ARG A 48 24.04 1.39 4.36
C ARG A 48 23.07 2.05 5.33
N SER A 49 22.27 1.29 6.08
CA SER A 49 21.34 1.85 7.06
C SER A 49 22.05 2.52 8.24
N GLN A 50 23.33 2.19 8.46
CA GLN A 50 24.18 2.79 9.47
C GLN A 50 24.89 4.08 9.01
N VAL A 51 24.71 4.49 7.74
CA VAL A 51 25.19 5.78 7.24
C VAL A 51 24.29 6.88 7.82
N GLN A 52 24.68 7.40 8.98
CA GLN A 52 24.12 8.62 9.55
C GLN A 52 24.58 9.78 8.68
N TYR A 53 23.72 10.22 7.75
CA TYR A 53 23.97 11.46 7.03
C TYR A 53 24.05 12.60 8.07
N PRO A 54 25.07 13.47 8.00
CA PRO A 54 25.08 14.68 8.82
C PRO A 54 23.74 15.41 8.60
N PRO A 55 23.15 16.02 9.63
CA PRO A 55 21.93 16.79 9.47
C PRO A 55 22.17 17.77 8.32
N GLN A 56 21.43 17.58 7.23
CA GLN A 56 21.53 18.52 6.12
C GLN A 56 21.21 19.89 6.70
N PRO A 57 21.96 20.95 6.31
CA PRO A 57 21.59 22.30 6.71
C PRO A 57 20.10 22.48 6.41
N GLU A 58 19.38 23.18 7.28
CA GLU A 58 17.95 23.48 7.12
C GLU A 58 17.75 24.41 5.91
N VAL A 59 17.99 23.89 4.71
CA VAL A 59 17.47 24.45 3.48
C VAL A 59 15.97 24.23 3.55
N GLU A 60 15.19 25.32 3.58
CA GLU A 60 13.74 25.27 3.44
C GLU A 60 13.38 24.57 2.12
N PHE A 61 13.17 23.26 2.22
CA PHE A 61 12.65 22.44 1.14
C PHE A 61 11.15 22.70 1.01
N GLY A 62 10.69 22.82 -0.22
CA GLY A 62 9.30 23.08 -0.56
C GLY A 62 8.98 24.54 -0.88
N PHE A 63 7.75 24.97 -0.60
CA PHE A 63 7.31 26.31 -0.95
C PHE A 63 7.91 27.36 0.00
N PRO A 64 8.62 28.38 -0.52
CA PRO A 64 9.12 29.46 0.33
C PRO A 64 7.92 30.18 0.97
N GLN A 65 7.92 30.28 2.30
CA GLN A 65 6.84 30.94 3.05
C GLN A 65 7.17 32.41 3.34
N THR A 66 8.45 32.74 3.48
CA THR A 66 8.91 34.09 3.84
C THR A 66 10.23 34.37 3.14
N CYS A 67 10.41 35.59 2.65
CA CYS A 67 11.69 36.04 2.10
C CYS A 67 12.68 36.35 3.24
N TYR A 68 13.98 36.39 2.95
CA TYR A 68 15.02 36.76 3.91
C TYR A 68 14.85 38.18 4.49
N CYS A 69 14.16 39.07 3.78
CA CYS A 69 13.79 40.41 4.27
C CYS A 69 12.52 40.44 5.15
N GLY A 70 11.88 39.29 5.38
CA GLY A 70 10.62 39.17 6.13
C GLY A 70 9.35 39.39 5.30
N ALA A 71 9.47 39.78 4.03
CA ALA A 71 8.33 39.96 3.14
C ALA A 71 7.77 38.63 2.61
N THR A 72 6.49 38.63 2.21
CA THR A 72 5.86 37.46 1.59
C THR A 72 6.37 37.25 0.16
N PRO A 73 6.81 36.04 -0.22
CA PRO A 73 7.24 35.75 -1.58
C PRO A 73 6.08 35.83 -2.58
N LEU A 74 6.36 36.38 -3.76
CA LEU A 74 5.43 36.56 -4.86
C LEU A 74 5.69 35.51 -5.96
N LEU A 75 4.62 35.02 -6.58
CA LEU A 75 4.73 34.09 -7.71
C LEU A 75 4.70 34.87 -9.03
N ALA A 76 5.86 34.99 -9.67
CA ALA A 76 6.03 35.63 -10.97
C ALA A 76 6.05 34.60 -12.11
N THR A 77 5.81 35.06 -13.33
CA THR A 77 5.90 34.24 -14.54
C THR A 77 7.10 34.72 -15.36
N ALA A 78 7.98 33.81 -15.74
CA ALA A 78 9.13 34.08 -16.58
C ALA A 78 8.68 34.34 -18.02
N THR A 79 9.11 35.49 -18.55
CA THR A 79 8.90 35.89 -19.96
C THR A 79 10.17 35.66 -20.78
N THR A 80 11.17 34.96 -20.21
CA THR A 80 12.46 34.70 -20.84
C THR A 80 12.29 33.76 -22.03
N ARG A 81 13.04 33.99 -23.13
CA ARG A 81 12.98 33.18 -24.35
C ARG A 81 13.21 31.68 -24.12
N ASN A 82 14.00 31.33 -23.10
CA ASN A 82 14.34 29.94 -22.78
C ASN A 82 13.28 29.23 -21.92
N ASP A 83 12.48 29.98 -21.14
CA ASP A 83 11.51 29.42 -20.19
C ASP A 83 10.18 30.22 -20.24
N PRO A 84 9.54 30.36 -21.42
CA PRO A 84 8.33 31.17 -21.54
C PRO A 84 7.19 30.57 -20.72
N GLY A 85 6.58 31.36 -19.84
CA GLY A 85 5.43 30.94 -19.04
C GLY A 85 5.78 30.14 -17.78
N ARG A 86 7.06 29.87 -17.52
CA ARG A 86 7.49 29.13 -16.31
C ARG A 86 7.39 30.01 -15.07
N ARG A 87 6.81 29.51 -13.98
CA ARG A 87 6.59 30.31 -12.76
C ARG A 87 7.74 30.18 -11.76
N TYR A 88 8.04 31.26 -11.05
CA TYR A 88 9.06 31.30 -9.98
C TYR A 88 8.63 32.22 -8.84
N TYR A 89 9.10 31.92 -7.64
CA TYR A 89 8.98 32.77 -6.47
C TYR A 89 10.05 33.86 -6.49
N THR A 90 9.67 35.08 -6.14
CA THR A 90 10.53 36.26 -6.04
C THR A 90 10.09 37.17 -4.89
N CYS A 91 10.87 38.17 -4.52
CA CYS A 91 10.49 39.23 -3.58
C CYS A 91 10.13 40.53 -4.31
N GLU A 92 9.29 41.37 -3.70
CA GLU A 92 9.02 42.75 -4.15
C GLU A 92 10.27 43.64 -4.04
N ASN A 93 11.09 43.41 -3.02
CA ASN A 93 12.29 44.19 -2.73
C ASN A 93 13.55 43.69 -3.44
N VAL A 94 13.42 42.84 -4.47
CA VAL A 94 14.56 42.17 -5.13
C VAL A 94 15.65 43.13 -5.64
N ASP A 95 15.29 44.39 -5.90
CA ASP A 95 16.17 45.43 -6.44
C ASP A 95 16.95 46.23 -5.37
N ASP A 96 16.77 45.94 -4.07
CA ASP A 96 17.43 46.67 -2.98
C ASP A 96 18.92 46.31 -2.77
N GLY A 97 19.43 45.31 -3.51
CA GLY A 97 20.81 44.85 -3.47
C GLY A 97 21.10 43.77 -2.41
N GLU A 98 20.11 43.39 -1.60
CA GLU A 98 20.20 42.30 -0.63
C GLU A 98 19.85 40.93 -1.24
N CYS A 99 20.15 39.85 -0.52
CA CYS A 99 19.76 38.50 -0.96
C CYS A 99 18.27 38.26 -0.72
N HIS A 100 17.51 38.06 -1.81
CA HIS A 100 16.08 37.74 -1.76
C HIS A 100 15.79 36.31 -2.21
N VAL A 101 14.61 35.84 -1.83
CA VAL A 101 14.10 34.53 -2.26
C VAL A 101 13.96 34.47 -3.78
N TRP A 102 14.57 33.46 -4.39
CA TRP A 102 14.34 33.09 -5.77
C TRP A 102 14.28 31.57 -5.89
N LYS A 103 13.16 31.04 -6.39
CA LYS A 103 12.99 29.59 -6.54
C LYS A 103 11.99 29.27 -7.63
N TRP A 104 12.30 28.32 -8.51
CA TRP A 104 11.32 27.87 -9.48
C TRP A 104 10.15 27.16 -8.81
N TRP A 105 8.93 27.44 -9.30
CA TRP A 105 7.71 26.86 -8.75
C TRP A 105 7.67 25.34 -8.91
N ASP A 106 8.10 24.82 -10.06
CA ASP A 106 8.15 23.37 -10.32
C ASP A 106 9.13 22.63 -9.40
N VAL A 107 10.28 23.25 -9.08
CA VAL A 107 11.23 22.75 -8.09
C VAL A 107 10.60 22.72 -6.71
N ALA A 108 9.94 23.79 -6.29
CA ALA A 108 9.24 23.84 -5.00
C ALA A 108 8.12 22.78 -4.91
N VAL A 109 7.33 22.57 -5.98
CA VAL A 109 6.31 21.53 -6.06
C VAL A 109 6.91 20.13 -5.96
N MET A 110 8.00 19.87 -6.70
CA MET A 110 8.67 18.57 -6.67
C MET A 110 9.25 18.26 -5.28
N GLU A 111 9.79 19.25 -4.58
CA GLU A 111 10.28 19.08 -3.21
C GLU A 111 9.15 18.77 -2.23
N GLU A 112 8.01 19.45 -2.35
CA GLU A 112 6.80 19.19 -1.55
C GLU A 112 6.24 17.80 -1.80
N MET A 113 6.20 17.36 -3.06
CA MET A 113 5.75 16.01 -3.43
C MET A 113 6.69 14.94 -2.85
N ARG A 114 8.02 15.11 -2.97
CA ARG A 114 9.00 14.19 -2.37
C ARG A 114 8.88 14.11 -0.85
N ALA A 115 8.52 15.20 -0.17
CA ALA A 115 8.27 15.19 1.26
C ALA A 115 6.97 14.46 1.62
N ARG A 116 5.92 14.55 0.78
CA ARG A 116 4.62 13.88 0.98
C ARG A 116 4.59 12.40 0.58
N ASP A 117 5.40 11.97 -0.38
CA ASP A 117 5.40 10.59 -0.89
C ASP A 117 5.67 9.54 0.20
N ARG A 118 6.41 9.90 1.27
CA ARG A 118 6.65 9.01 2.42
C ARG A 118 5.38 8.64 3.19
N HIS A 119 4.35 9.49 3.17
CA HIS A 119 3.09 9.24 3.89
C HIS A 119 2.10 8.42 3.09
N VAL A 120 2.11 8.52 1.75
CA VAL A 120 1.20 7.77 0.87
C VAL A 120 1.56 6.29 0.87
N LEU A 121 2.85 5.97 0.84
CA LEU A 121 3.34 4.58 0.82
C LEU A 121 3.06 3.85 2.15
N GLN A 122 3.29 4.51 3.29
CA GLN A 122 2.97 3.95 4.60
C GLN A 122 1.46 3.83 4.85
N LEU A 123 0.64 4.69 4.24
CA LEU A 123 -0.81 4.62 4.37
C LEU A 123 -1.38 3.47 3.53
N ALA A 124 -0.86 3.22 2.33
CA ALA A 124 -1.24 2.10 1.49
C ALA A 124 -0.96 0.75 2.17
N GLU A 125 0.24 0.57 2.74
CA GLU A 125 0.62 -0.66 3.45
C GLU A 125 -0.28 -0.93 4.67
N LYS A 126 -0.60 0.12 5.45
CA LYS A 126 -1.50 -0.01 6.60
C LYS A 126 -2.93 -0.36 6.19
N VAL A 127 -3.43 0.19 5.08
CA VAL A 127 -4.76 -0.13 4.56
C VAL A 127 -4.82 -1.58 4.11
N GLU A 128 -3.78 -2.08 3.42
CA GLU A 128 -3.71 -3.47 2.95
C GLU A 128 -3.64 -4.46 4.13
N ASN A 129 -2.80 -4.18 5.13
CA ASN A 129 -2.71 -5.01 6.34
C ASN A 129 -4.04 -5.03 7.13
N LEU A 130 -4.71 -3.88 7.26
CA LEU A 130 -6.01 -3.80 7.94
C LEU A 130 -7.11 -4.53 7.15
N SER A 131 -7.06 -4.48 5.81
CA SER A 131 -7.98 -5.22 4.93
C SER A 131 -7.83 -6.72 5.13
N LEU A 132 -6.60 -7.24 5.11
CA LEU A 132 -6.33 -8.67 5.34
C LEU A 132 -6.82 -9.14 6.71
N TYR A 133 -6.62 -8.34 7.76
CA TYR A 133 -7.10 -8.67 9.10
C TYR A 133 -8.64 -8.68 9.17
N SER A 134 -9.29 -7.70 8.55
CA SER A 134 -10.74 -7.60 8.46
C SER A 134 -11.33 -8.80 7.72
N ASP A 135 -10.77 -9.17 6.56
CA ASP A 135 -11.24 -10.30 5.76
C ASP A 135 -11.17 -11.60 6.56
N TYR A 136 -10.04 -11.87 7.24
CA TYR A 136 -9.88 -13.03 8.11
C TYR A 136 -10.92 -13.06 9.24
N GLU A 137 -11.16 -11.93 9.91
CA GLU A 137 -12.16 -11.83 10.97
C GLU A 137 -13.59 -12.07 10.44
N THR A 138 -13.92 -11.52 9.26
CA THR A 138 -15.23 -11.74 8.64
C THR A 138 -15.45 -13.18 8.21
N ASP A 139 -14.44 -13.84 7.64
CA ASP A 139 -14.50 -15.25 7.25
C ASP A 139 -14.66 -16.16 8.47
N GLN A 140 -13.94 -15.87 9.56
CA GLN A 140 -14.07 -16.63 10.81
C GLN A 140 -15.47 -16.47 11.41
N ARG A 141 -16.03 -15.25 11.38
CA ARG A 141 -17.39 -14.97 11.84
C ARG A 141 -18.42 -15.66 10.94
N LEU A 142 -18.22 -15.65 9.62
CA LEU A 142 -19.10 -16.30 8.65
C LEU A 142 -19.14 -17.82 8.88
N ALA A 143 -17.98 -18.47 8.98
CA ALA A 143 -17.89 -19.91 9.26
C ALA A 143 -18.59 -20.30 10.57
N ARG A 144 -18.51 -19.45 11.59
CA ARG A 144 -19.22 -19.67 12.86
C ARG A 144 -20.74 -19.56 12.70
N VAL A 145 -21.22 -18.56 11.96
CA VAL A 145 -22.65 -18.38 11.68
C VAL A 145 -23.19 -19.55 10.84
N GLU A 146 -22.47 -19.97 9.81
CA GLU A 146 -22.84 -21.11 8.97
C GLU A 146 -22.98 -22.40 9.78
N LYS A 147 -22.06 -22.63 10.73
CA LYS A 147 -22.15 -23.77 11.65
C LYS A 147 -23.45 -23.72 12.48
N PHE A 148 -23.76 -22.58 13.09
CA PHE A 148 -25.00 -22.42 13.86
C PHE A 148 -26.25 -22.60 13.00
N VAL A 149 -26.26 -22.07 11.77
CA VAL A 149 -27.37 -22.24 10.83
C VAL A 149 -27.55 -23.71 10.45
N SER A 150 -26.46 -24.44 10.21
CA SER A 150 -26.50 -25.89 9.92
C SER A 150 -27.07 -26.68 11.10
N ASP A 151 -26.64 -26.36 12.32
CA ASP A 151 -27.10 -27.03 13.53
C ASP A 151 -28.58 -26.75 13.81
N ILE A 152 -29.02 -25.48 13.69
CA ILE A 152 -30.45 -25.11 13.79
C ILE A 152 -31.27 -25.84 12.72
N GLY A 153 -30.78 -25.91 11.48
CA GLY A 153 -31.47 -26.62 10.40
C GLY A 153 -31.64 -28.11 10.68
N LYS A 154 -30.64 -28.76 11.29
CA LYS A 154 -30.71 -30.17 11.71
C LYS A 154 -31.65 -30.38 12.90
N GLU A 155 -31.67 -29.47 13.86
CA GLU A 155 -32.58 -29.56 15.00
C GLU A 155 -34.03 -29.34 14.59
N GLN A 156 -34.30 -28.34 13.76
CA GLN A 156 -35.65 -28.08 13.25
C GLN A 156 -36.15 -29.21 12.35
N SER A 157 -35.29 -29.86 11.56
CA SER A 157 -35.72 -31.00 10.74
C SER A 157 -36.09 -32.21 11.59
N LYS A 158 -35.31 -32.52 12.64
CA LYS A 158 -35.64 -33.58 13.61
C LYS A 158 -36.94 -33.28 14.35
N PHE A 159 -37.12 -32.04 14.81
CA PHE A 159 -38.33 -31.63 15.50
C PHE A 159 -39.56 -31.70 14.59
N ARG A 160 -39.43 -31.24 13.34
CA ARG A 160 -40.51 -31.33 12.34
C ARG A 160 -40.88 -32.77 12.04
N GLN A 161 -39.91 -33.65 11.86
CA GLN A 161 -40.17 -35.08 11.61
C GLN A 161 -40.89 -35.76 12.79
N GLY A 162 -40.47 -35.47 14.03
CA GLY A 162 -41.16 -35.97 15.23
C GLY A 162 -42.57 -35.42 15.37
N PHE A 163 -42.76 -34.13 15.07
CA PHE A 163 -44.07 -33.48 15.13
C PHE A 163 -45.03 -34.01 14.05
N GLU A 164 -44.55 -34.23 12.82
CA GLU A 164 -45.34 -34.85 11.76
C GLU A 164 -45.86 -36.24 12.18
N TYR A 165 -45.00 -37.07 12.79
CA TYR A 165 -45.42 -38.36 13.33
C TYR A 165 -46.47 -38.23 14.43
N PHE A 166 -46.28 -37.29 15.37
CA PHE A 166 -47.23 -37.03 16.44
C PHE A 166 -48.61 -36.59 15.92
N VAL A 167 -48.65 -35.67 14.94
CA VAL A 167 -49.89 -35.21 14.32
C VAL A 167 -50.63 -36.36 13.63
N VAL A 168 -49.92 -37.22 12.90
CA VAL A 168 -50.52 -38.40 12.24
C VAL A 168 -51.15 -39.35 13.27
N VAL A 169 -50.43 -39.66 14.35
CA VAL A 169 -50.96 -40.54 15.43
C VAL A 169 -52.20 -39.93 16.07
N MET A 170 -52.19 -38.62 16.37
CA MET A 170 -53.34 -37.93 16.96
C MET A 170 -54.58 -37.97 16.05
N ILE A 171 -54.42 -37.80 14.73
CA ILE A 171 -55.53 -37.90 13.77
C ILE A 171 -56.11 -39.32 13.73
N VAL A 172 -55.28 -40.36 13.78
CA VAL A 172 -55.76 -41.76 13.80
C VAL A 172 -56.58 -42.03 15.07
N VAL A 173 -56.09 -41.58 16.23
CA VAL A 173 -56.80 -41.76 17.51
C VAL A 173 -58.15 -41.05 17.49
N THR A 174 -58.24 -39.81 16.99
CA THR A 174 -59.52 -39.09 16.92
C THR A 174 -60.52 -39.77 15.98
N VAL A 175 -60.07 -40.32 14.85
CA VAL A 175 -60.93 -41.12 13.94
C VAL A 175 -61.43 -42.40 14.61
N LEU A 176 -60.55 -43.15 15.30
CA LEU A 176 -60.95 -44.37 16.01
C LEU A 176 -62.00 -44.08 17.09
N VAL A 177 -61.80 -43.01 17.87
CA VAL A 177 -62.77 -42.58 18.88
C VAL A 177 -64.09 -42.18 18.23
N ALA A 178 -64.08 -41.42 17.14
CA ALA A 178 -65.29 -41.05 16.41
C ALA A 178 -66.07 -42.28 15.92
N ILE A 179 -65.38 -43.28 15.36
CA ILE A 179 -66.00 -44.54 14.92
C ILE A 179 -66.66 -45.27 16.10
N LEU A 180 -65.99 -45.37 17.25
CA LEU A 180 -66.55 -45.99 18.46
C LEU A 180 -67.83 -45.30 18.93
N PHE A 181 -67.90 -43.96 18.84
CA PHE A 181 -69.10 -43.20 19.17
C PHE A 181 -70.23 -43.38 18.15
N THR A 182 -69.92 -43.61 16.87
CA THR A 182 -70.96 -43.82 15.83
C THR A 182 -71.58 -45.22 15.84
N VAL A 183 -70.87 -46.22 16.38
CA VAL A 183 -71.33 -47.63 16.43
C VAL A 183 -72.13 -47.93 17.70
N LYS A 184 -72.19 -46.98 18.65
CA LYS A 184 -72.90 -47.11 19.93
C LYS A 184 -74.24 -46.41 19.91
#